data_AF-A0A9D6RNF6-F1
#
_entry.id   AF-A0A9D6RNF6-F1
#
_cell.length_a   1.000
_cell.length_b   1.000
_cell.length_c   1.000
_cell.angle_alpha   90.00
_cell.angle_beta   90.00
_cell.angle_gamma   90.00
#
_symmetry.space_group_name_H-M   'P 1'
#
loop_
_entity.id
_entity.type
_entity.pdbx_description
1 polymer ?
#
loop_
_entity_poly.entity_id
_entity_poly.type
_entity_poly.pdbx_seq_one_letter_code
_entity_poly.pdbx_strand_id
1 'polypeptide(L)'
;MKRKANSLFEELNSDECGAAMTEFAITCPVILFFFLVMLQFLQIVRASQHVNYAAYAAARAYSVHESVDGKNGAQDAAEEAAAIALAPVARLLPKELPLIGGIRIPENLPGFAQQSGDFVMGYLAAKLRLDDTYGLGGSVKISLSGNPRQVDVLINYPQPIFIPGLVELWAYIRPGDSAFGSMKPLHKGLQGIPGKLLPIAETWESLQTPHDNAILAPGSVPTFIFPYINVTAKCSIGHSDWGHKNPEYRPRIRNTVEDADTDDTDMNRMSDAQGSGEAMKQHAEDMKSEQGTCADWRSTQQDLVAAQENFNQVDANPNASVSQRQIARQQLDAAANSERAARAQYQGAHNQRISSQQNVEHMTGKKVSYEFDCR
;
A
#
# COMPACT_ATOMS: atom_id res chain seq x y z
N MET A 1 -7.55 -68.86 6.21
CA MET A 1 -6.60 -68.18 5.31
C MET A 1 -7.10 -66.83 4.79
N LYS A 2 -8.34 -66.69 4.30
CA LYS A 2 -8.89 -65.39 3.81
C LYS A 2 -8.78 -64.20 4.77
N ARG A 3 -8.94 -64.39 6.09
CA ARG A 3 -8.84 -63.27 7.07
C ARG A 3 -7.41 -62.74 7.29
N LYS A 4 -6.37 -63.56 7.09
CA LYS A 4 -4.97 -63.11 7.22
C LYS A 4 -4.49 -62.33 5.99
N ALA A 5 -5.07 -62.60 4.82
CA ALA A 5 -4.75 -61.86 3.60
C ALA A 5 -5.34 -60.44 3.64
N ASN A 6 -6.54 -60.27 4.21
CA ASN A 6 -7.16 -58.95 4.32
C ASN A 6 -6.45 -58.04 5.34
N SER A 7 -5.96 -58.57 6.47
CA SER A 7 -5.25 -57.73 7.46
C SER A 7 -3.88 -57.24 6.96
N LEU A 8 -3.17 -58.07 6.21
CA LEU A 8 -1.88 -57.70 5.60
C LEU A 8 -2.05 -56.61 4.53
N PHE A 9 -3.12 -56.68 3.72
CA PHE A 9 -3.41 -55.64 2.73
C PHE A 9 -3.77 -54.30 3.39
N GLU A 10 -4.44 -54.31 4.55
CA GLU A 10 -4.84 -53.10 5.28
C GLU A 10 -3.63 -52.42 5.95
N GLU A 11 -2.69 -53.20 6.49
CA GLU A 11 -1.41 -52.70 7.04
C GLU A 11 -0.53 -52.08 5.95
N LEU A 12 -0.35 -52.77 4.81
CA LEU A 12 0.43 -52.28 3.67
C LEU A 12 -0.14 -50.97 3.09
N ASN A 13 -1.47 -50.86 2.98
CA ASN A 13 -2.12 -49.63 2.49
C ASN A 13 -1.96 -48.47 3.49
N SER A 14 -1.89 -48.76 4.80
CA SER A 14 -1.69 -47.72 5.82
C SER A 14 -0.27 -47.16 5.85
N ASP A 15 0.74 -48.01 5.63
CA ASP A 15 2.15 -47.62 5.57
C ASP A 15 2.47 -46.83 4.29
N GLU A 16 1.92 -47.21 3.14
CA GLU A 16 2.08 -46.46 1.89
C GLU A 16 1.41 -45.08 1.96
N CYS A 17 0.27 -44.97 2.66
CA CYS A 17 -0.41 -43.69 2.86
C CYS A 17 0.38 -42.76 3.80
N GLY A 18 0.99 -43.31 4.86
CA GLY A 18 1.87 -42.56 5.76
C GLY A 18 3.17 -42.09 5.10
N ALA A 19 3.79 -42.93 4.27
CA ALA A 19 4.96 -42.57 3.47
C ALA A 19 4.62 -41.48 2.43
N ALA A 20 3.49 -41.59 1.74
CA ALA A 20 3.05 -40.58 0.78
C ALA A 20 2.73 -39.22 1.43
N MET A 21 2.09 -39.22 2.61
CA MET A 21 1.83 -37.97 3.35
C MET A 21 3.11 -37.31 3.85
N THR A 22 4.09 -38.10 4.31
CA THR A 22 5.37 -37.56 4.77
C THR A 22 6.23 -37.03 3.63
N GLU A 23 6.25 -37.73 2.48
CA GLU A 23 6.92 -37.23 1.27
C GLU A 23 6.28 -35.94 0.75
N PHE A 24 4.94 -35.85 0.77
CA PHE A 24 4.23 -34.62 0.40
C PHE A 24 4.52 -33.48 1.38
N ALA A 25 4.52 -33.74 2.69
CA ALA A 25 4.79 -32.75 3.72
C ALA A 25 6.22 -32.17 3.64
N ILE A 26 7.19 -32.95 3.16
CA ILE A 26 8.57 -32.48 2.97
C ILE A 26 8.74 -31.81 1.61
N THR A 27 8.19 -32.39 0.54
CA THR A 27 8.44 -31.95 -0.84
C THR A 27 7.64 -30.70 -1.21
N CYS A 28 6.38 -30.62 -0.78
CA CYS A 28 5.49 -29.51 -1.13
C CYS A 28 6.04 -28.15 -0.65
N PRO A 29 6.52 -27.98 0.60
CA PRO A 29 7.13 -26.73 1.03
C PRO A 29 8.37 -26.33 0.23
N VAL A 30 9.20 -27.29 -0.19
CA VAL A 30 10.41 -27.02 -0.99
C VAL A 30 10.02 -26.48 -2.37
N ILE A 31 9.08 -27.13 -3.06
CA ILE A 31 8.58 -26.67 -4.37
C ILE A 31 7.93 -25.29 -4.25
N LEU A 32 7.10 -25.08 -3.22
CA LEU A 32 6.41 -23.82 -2.99
C LEU A 32 7.41 -22.70 -2.67
N PHE A 33 8.47 -22.98 -1.92
CA PHE A 33 9.57 -22.05 -1.69
C PHE A 33 10.25 -21.63 -3.00
N PHE A 34 10.61 -22.57 -3.88
CA PHE A 34 11.20 -22.23 -5.18
C PHE A 34 10.26 -21.38 -6.04
N PHE A 35 8.96 -21.68 -6.03
CA PHE A 35 7.97 -20.88 -6.73
C PHE A 35 7.89 -19.44 -6.20
N LEU A 36 7.87 -19.26 -4.88
CA LEU A 36 7.89 -17.95 -4.23
C LEU A 36 9.18 -17.16 -4.53
N VAL A 37 10.33 -17.82 -4.52
CA VAL A 37 11.61 -17.21 -4.92
C VAL A 37 11.58 -16.76 -6.38
N MET A 38 11.00 -17.57 -7.27
CA MET A 38 10.86 -17.21 -8.69
C MET A 38 9.95 -15.99 -8.88
N LEU A 39 8.81 -15.94 -8.18
CA LEU A 39 7.93 -14.76 -8.19
C LEU A 39 8.66 -13.51 -7.70
N GLN A 40 9.43 -13.62 -6.61
CA GLN A 40 10.21 -12.51 -6.07
C GLN A 40 11.29 -12.03 -7.06
N PHE A 41 11.95 -12.96 -7.75
CA PHE A 41 12.91 -12.62 -8.81
C PHE A 41 12.26 -11.83 -9.94
N LEU A 42 11.08 -12.26 -10.41
CA LEU A 42 10.33 -11.55 -11.45
C LEU A 42 9.92 -10.13 -11.02
N GLN A 43 9.55 -9.94 -9.75
CA GLN A 43 9.26 -8.61 -9.21
C GLN A 43 10.50 -7.70 -9.21
N ILE A 44 11.67 -8.23 -8.84
CA ILE A 44 12.94 -7.47 -8.87
C ILE A 44 13.31 -7.09 -10.30
N VAL A 45 13.16 -8.01 -11.27
CA VAL A 45 13.41 -7.74 -12.69
C VAL A 45 12.47 -6.65 -13.21
N ARG A 46 11.17 -6.74 -12.88
CA ARG A 46 10.19 -5.72 -13.25
C ARG A 46 10.55 -4.35 -12.66
N ALA A 47 10.93 -4.30 -11.38
CA ALA A 47 11.36 -3.07 -10.73
C ALA A 47 12.60 -2.49 -11.42
N SER A 48 13.61 -3.32 -11.73
CA SER A 48 14.81 -2.90 -12.46
C SER A 48 14.49 -2.26 -13.83
N GLN A 49 13.58 -2.84 -14.60
CA GLN A 49 13.13 -2.25 -15.86
C GLN A 49 12.46 -0.88 -15.66
N HIS A 50 11.61 -0.75 -14.63
CA HIS A 50 10.93 0.52 -14.35
C HIS A 50 11.88 1.59 -13.80
N VAL A 51 12.87 1.23 -12.98
CA VAL A 51 13.88 2.18 -12.47
C VAL A 51 14.78 2.67 -13.60
N ASN A 52 15.14 1.81 -14.56
CA ASN A 52 15.83 2.23 -15.78
C ASN A 52 14.98 3.20 -16.61
N TYR A 53 13.69 2.89 -16.81
CA TYR A 53 12.78 3.77 -17.52
C TYR A 53 12.57 5.10 -16.79
N ALA A 54 12.48 5.09 -15.46
CA ALA A 54 12.37 6.27 -14.63
C ALA A 54 13.61 7.17 -14.74
N ALA A 55 14.82 6.59 -14.76
CA ALA A 55 16.05 7.35 -14.96
C ALA A 55 16.08 8.04 -16.33
N TYR A 56 15.60 7.36 -17.38
CA TYR A 56 15.43 7.94 -18.72
C TYR A 56 14.37 9.05 -18.74
N ALA A 57 13.20 8.83 -18.13
CA ALA A 57 12.12 9.81 -18.07
C ALA A 57 12.55 11.07 -17.32
N ALA A 58 13.25 10.91 -16.18
CA ALA A 58 13.82 12.00 -15.40
C ALA A 58 14.87 12.79 -16.19
N ALA A 59 15.81 12.10 -16.87
CA ALA A 59 16.83 12.76 -17.70
C ALA A 59 16.21 13.58 -18.83
N ARG A 60 15.12 13.08 -19.43
CA ARG A 60 14.38 13.78 -20.48
C ARG A 60 13.59 14.97 -19.94
N ALA A 61 12.92 14.81 -18.79
CA ALA A 61 12.19 15.92 -18.16
C ALA A 61 13.17 17.04 -17.78
N TYR A 62 14.30 16.68 -17.16
CA TYR A 62 15.34 17.64 -16.82
C TYR A 62 15.85 18.41 -18.04
N SER A 63 16.19 17.72 -19.13
CA SER A 63 16.77 18.36 -20.31
C SER A 63 15.83 19.35 -21.00
N VAL A 64 14.52 19.10 -20.94
CA VAL A 64 13.50 20.02 -21.47
C VAL A 64 13.31 21.19 -20.51
N HIS A 65 13.10 20.93 -19.22
CA HIS A 65 12.74 21.94 -18.24
C HIS A 65 13.91 22.84 -17.81
N GLU A 66 15.16 22.40 -17.93
CA GLU A 66 16.33 23.25 -17.58
C GLU A 66 16.34 24.55 -18.40
N SER A 67 15.91 24.48 -19.66
CA SER A 67 15.84 25.63 -20.57
C SER A 67 14.67 26.58 -20.29
N VAL A 68 13.64 26.12 -19.57
CA VAL A 68 12.39 26.87 -19.32
C VAL A 68 12.38 27.41 -17.89
N ASP A 69 12.53 26.52 -16.92
CA ASP A 69 12.31 26.76 -15.48
C ASP A 69 13.62 26.90 -14.69
N GLY A 70 14.76 26.74 -15.37
CA GLY A 70 16.09 26.73 -14.76
C GLY A 70 16.36 25.44 -13.97
N LYS A 71 17.51 25.40 -13.30
CA LYS A 71 18.05 24.18 -12.68
C LYS A 71 17.13 23.55 -11.63
N ASN A 72 16.53 24.38 -10.76
CA ASN A 72 15.72 23.88 -9.64
C ASN A 72 14.37 23.33 -10.13
N GLY A 73 13.68 24.07 -10.99
CA GLY A 73 12.41 23.58 -11.57
C GLY A 73 12.60 22.34 -12.45
N ALA A 74 13.73 22.23 -13.15
CA ALA A 74 14.08 21.03 -13.90
C ALA A 74 14.35 19.82 -13.02
N GLN A 75 14.93 20.01 -11.84
CA GLN A 75 15.15 18.93 -10.88
C GLN A 75 13.81 18.43 -10.33
N ASP A 76 12.92 19.34 -9.90
CA ASP A 76 11.59 18.98 -9.40
C ASP A 76 10.78 18.21 -10.47
N ALA A 77 10.80 18.69 -11.72
CA ALA A 77 10.13 18.03 -12.84
C ALA A 77 10.71 16.64 -13.14
N ALA A 78 12.02 16.45 -12.98
CA ALA A 78 12.68 15.18 -13.19
C ALA A 78 12.37 14.16 -12.08
N GLU A 79 12.33 14.60 -10.83
CA GLU A 79 11.92 13.78 -9.68
C GLU A 79 10.45 13.36 -9.80
N GLU A 80 9.57 14.29 -10.23
CA GLU A 80 8.17 13.98 -10.50
C GLU A 80 8.01 12.96 -11.64
N ALA A 81 8.73 13.13 -12.75
CA ALA A 81 8.72 12.20 -13.86
C ALA A 81 9.20 10.79 -13.45
N ALA A 82 10.23 10.71 -12.59
CA ALA A 82 10.69 9.45 -12.02
C ALA A 82 9.60 8.77 -11.18
N ALA A 83 8.92 9.53 -10.31
CA ALA A 83 7.85 8.99 -9.47
C ALA A 83 6.66 8.49 -10.30
N ILE A 84 6.25 9.22 -11.34
CA ILE A 84 5.19 8.81 -12.28
C ILE A 84 5.57 7.51 -13.00
N ALA A 85 6.82 7.37 -13.46
CA ALA A 85 7.31 6.16 -14.11
C ALA A 85 7.35 4.95 -13.19
N LEU A 86 7.56 5.16 -11.88
CA LEU A 86 7.61 4.11 -10.87
C LEU A 86 6.25 3.77 -10.26
N ALA A 87 5.24 4.63 -10.40
CA ALA A 87 3.91 4.42 -9.84
C ALA A 87 3.30 3.02 -10.14
N PRO A 88 3.44 2.43 -11.35
CA PRO A 88 2.85 1.11 -11.63
C PRO A 88 3.49 -0.08 -10.88
N VAL A 89 4.68 0.10 -10.30
CA VAL A 89 5.40 -0.93 -9.54
C VAL A 89 5.53 -0.59 -8.06
N ALA A 90 5.32 0.67 -7.72
CA ALA A 90 5.26 1.13 -6.34
C ALA A 90 3.93 0.69 -5.71
N ARG A 91 4.04 -0.15 -4.68
CA ARG A 91 2.91 -0.51 -3.81
C ARG A 91 3.11 0.14 -2.47
N LEU A 92 2.08 0.77 -1.95
CA LEU A 92 2.13 1.33 -0.63
C LEU A 92 2.11 0.23 0.43
N LEU A 93 3.04 0.29 1.38
CA LEU A 93 3.05 -0.61 2.52
C LEU A 93 2.26 -0.02 3.69
N PRO A 94 1.66 -0.85 4.56
CA PRO A 94 0.90 -0.36 5.72
C PRO A 94 1.68 0.61 6.61
N LYS A 95 3.01 0.44 6.74
CA LYS A 95 3.89 1.32 7.53
C LYS A 95 4.17 2.67 6.85
N GLU A 96 3.95 2.77 5.54
CA GLU A 96 4.17 4.00 4.77
C GLU A 96 2.94 4.91 4.77
N LEU A 97 1.74 4.38 5.07
CA LEU A 97 0.49 5.16 5.15
C LEU A 97 0.58 6.45 6.01
N PRO A 98 1.17 6.44 7.22
CA PRO A 98 1.24 7.64 8.06
C PRO A 98 2.14 8.72 7.47
N LEU A 99 3.07 8.36 6.57
CA LEU A 99 4.07 9.27 6.01
C LEU A 99 3.55 10.03 4.78
N ILE A 100 2.42 9.60 4.20
CA ILE A 100 1.87 10.17 2.97
C ILE A 100 1.16 11.51 3.20
N GLY A 101 0.71 11.79 4.43
CA GLY A 101 -0.11 12.97 4.74
C GLY A 101 0.51 14.33 4.36
N GLY A 102 1.82 14.39 4.11
CA GLY A 102 2.52 15.60 3.66
C GLY A 102 2.86 15.65 2.16
N ILE A 103 2.64 14.57 1.40
CA ILE A 103 3.07 14.49 -0.01
C ILE A 103 2.00 15.12 -0.91
N ARG A 104 2.35 16.21 -1.60
CA ARG A 104 1.48 16.83 -2.61
C ARG A 104 1.42 15.97 -3.87
N ILE A 105 0.19 15.67 -4.30
CA ILE A 105 -0.12 15.09 -5.61
C ILE A 105 -0.02 16.23 -6.64
N PRO A 106 0.71 16.04 -7.75
CA PRO A 106 0.84 17.08 -8.75
C PRO A 106 -0.48 17.33 -9.48
N GLU A 107 -0.80 18.60 -9.68
CA GLU A 107 -2.05 19.05 -10.32
C GLU A 107 -2.15 18.61 -11.80
N ASN A 108 -1.03 18.23 -12.42
CA ASN A 108 -0.92 17.90 -13.85
C ASN A 108 -0.74 16.41 -14.15
N LEU A 109 -1.16 15.50 -13.25
CA LEU A 109 -1.16 14.08 -13.57
C LEU A 109 -1.96 13.82 -14.87
N PRO A 110 -1.47 12.97 -15.80
CA PRO A 110 -2.20 12.69 -17.03
C PRO A 110 -3.58 12.11 -16.68
N GLY A 111 -4.62 12.45 -17.44
CA GLY A 111 -6.01 12.15 -17.06
C GLY A 111 -6.34 10.68 -16.76
N PHE A 112 -5.53 9.72 -17.23
CA PHE A 112 -5.64 8.30 -16.86
C PHE A 112 -5.07 7.97 -15.47
N ALA A 113 -4.04 8.71 -15.03
CA ALA A 113 -3.37 8.56 -13.73
C ALA A 113 -4.23 9.08 -12.57
N GLN A 114 -5.04 10.12 -12.81
CA GLN A 114 -5.99 10.63 -11.80
C GLN A 114 -7.19 9.68 -11.58
N GLN A 115 -7.52 8.85 -12.57
CA GLN A 115 -8.71 7.99 -12.56
C GLN A 115 -8.49 6.62 -11.91
N SER A 116 -7.25 6.26 -11.58
CA SER A 116 -6.95 4.98 -10.95
C SER A 116 -6.35 5.20 -9.56
N GLY A 117 -7.13 4.88 -8.52
CA GLY A 117 -6.69 4.97 -7.12
C GLY A 117 -5.37 4.24 -6.88
N ASP A 118 -5.17 3.10 -7.56
CA ASP A 118 -3.93 2.33 -7.51
C ASP A 118 -2.71 3.10 -8.05
N PHE A 119 -2.89 3.89 -9.11
CA PHE A 119 -1.81 4.70 -9.67
C PHE A 119 -1.46 5.87 -8.73
N VAL A 120 -2.46 6.55 -8.19
CA VAL A 120 -2.24 7.65 -7.23
C VAL A 120 -1.49 7.13 -5.99
N MET A 121 -1.93 5.99 -5.45
CA MET A 121 -1.25 5.36 -4.31
C MET A 121 0.16 4.89 -4.67
N GLY A 122 0.35 4.37 -5.89
CA GLY A 122 1.67 4.01 -6.39
C GLY A 122 2.59 5.22 -6.56
N TYR A 123 2.08 6.34 -7.09
CA TYR A 123 2.84 7.58 -7.21
C TYR A 123 3.29 8.10 -5.84
N LEU A 124 2.38 8.13 -4.86
CA LEU A 124 2.68 8.57 -3.50
C LEU A 124 3.74 7.68 -2.84
N ALA A 125 3.62 6.36 -3.01
CA ALA A 125 4.61 5.40 -2.53
C ALA A 125 5.98 5.59 -3.22
N ALA A 126 5.99 5.82 -4.55
CA ALA A 126 7.21 6.06 -5.30
C ALA A 126 7.92 7.34 -4.82
N LYS A 127 7.16 8.43 -4.65
CA LYS A 127 7.68 9.73 -4.18
C LYS A 127 8.26 9.64 -2.78
N LEU A 128 7.54 9.01 -1.85
CA LEU A 128 8.02 8.75 -0.48
C LEU A 128 9.37 8.01 -0.49
N ARG A 129 9.51 7.03 -1.39
CA ARG A 129 10.70 6.17 -1.47
C ARG A 129 11.88 6.81 -2.19
N LEU A 130 11.63 7.68 -3.15
CA LEU A 130 12.67 8.42 -3.85
C LEU A 130 13.23 9.57 -3.02
N ASP A 131 12.44 10.09 -2.08
CA ASP A 131 12.83 11.15 -1.16
C ASP A 131 13.74 10.61 -0.05
N ASP A 132 14.95 11.17 0.05
CA ASP A 132 15.96 10.74 1.02
C ASP A 132 15.62 11.19 2.47
N THR A 133 14.71 12.16 2.61
CA THR A 133 14.28 12.75 3.89
C THR A 133 13.65 11.72 4.81
N TYR A 134 12.93 10.75 4.24
CA TYR A 134 12.23 9.70 5.01
C TYR A 134 13.13 8.54 5.41
N GLY A 135 14.42 8.58 5.05
CA GLY A 135 15.41 7.59 5.49
C GLY A 135 15.24 6.20 4.87
N LEU A 136 14.39 6.04 3.86
CA LEU A 136 14.18 4.79 3.13
C LEU A 136 15.37 4.44 2.20
N GLY A 137 16.31 5.36 2.03
CA GLY A 137 17.55 5.16 1.30
C GLY A 137 17.45 5.39 -0.21
N GLY A 138 16.29 5.78 -0.73
CA GLY A 138 16.18 6.21 -2.12
C GLY A 138 16.72 7.61 -2.35
N SER A 139 17.03 7.90 -3.61
CA SER A 139 17.51 9.21 -4.05
C SER A 139 17.43 9.33 -5.56
N VAL A 140 17.18 10.53 -6.06
CA VAL A 140 17.41 10.91 -7.45
C VAL A 140 18.57 11.90 -7.49
N LYS A 141 19.65 11.57 -8.18
CA LYS A 141 20.82 12.44 -8.33
C LYS A 141 20.98 12.80 -9.80
N ILE A 142 20.93 14.09 -10.08
CA ILE A 142 21.10 14.64 -11.42
C ILE A 142 22.39 15.43 -11.48
N SER A 143 23.24 15.11 -12.44
CA SER A 143 24.49 15.85 -12.69
C SER A 143 24.64 16.14 -14.17
N LEU A 144 25.18 17.31 -14.48
CA LEU A 144 25.56 17.68 -15.84
C LEU A 144 27.06 17.41 -16.01
N SER A 145 27.43 16.63 -17.01
CA SER A 145 28.84 16.31 -17.28
C SER A 145 29.14 16.24 -18.78
N GLY A 146 30.43 16.19 -19.15
CA GLY A 146 30.87 15.92 -20.53
C GLY A 146 30.92 17.11 -21.51
N ASN A 147 31.52 16.85 -22.68
CA ASN A 147 31.50 17.70 -23.87
C ASN A 147 31.38 16.81 -25.14
N PRO A 148 30.22 16.74 -25.82
CA PRO A 148 29.01 17.53 -25.61
C PRO A 148 28.38 17.30 -24.22
N ARG A 149 27.63 18.29 -23.71
CA ARG A 149 26.97 18.21 -22.40
C ARG A 149 26.03 17.00 -22.35
N GLN A 150 25.96 16.36 -21.19
CA GLN A 150 25.11 15.20 -20.91
C GLN A 150 24.38 15.41 -19.57
N VAL A 151 23.11 15.00 -19.51
CA VAL A 151 22.38 14.85 -18.25
C VAL A 151 22.57 13.43 -17.76
N ASP A 152 23.31 13.27 -16.67
CA ASP A 152 23.47 12.01 -15.96
C ASP A 152 22.46 11.96 -14.81
N VAL A 153 21.55 10.97 -14.85
CA VAL A 153 20.59 10.70 -13.79
C VAL A 153 20.91 9.36 -13.15
N LEU A 154 21.09 9.35 -11.83
CA LEU A 154 21.24 8.18 -11.01
C LEU A 154 20.04 8.08 -10.06
N ILE A 155 19.24 7.04 -10.23
CA ILE A 155 18.13 6.72 -9.33
C ILE A 155 18.56 5.56 -8.44
N ASN A 156 18.39 5.73 -7.14
CA ASN A 156 18.37 4.64 -6.17
C ASN A 156 16.95 4.49 -5.64
N TYR A 157 16.33 3.34 -5.87
CA TYR A 157 14.93 3.11 -5.49
C TYR A 157 14.81 1.90 -4.55
N PRO A 158 14.32 2.09 -3.31
CA PRO A 158 14.12 0.99 -2.38
C PRO A 158 12.85 0.23 -2.75
N GLN A 159 13.00 -0.96 -3.34
CA GLN A 159 11.89 -1.85 -3.69
C GLN A 159 11.64 -2.82 -2.53
N PRO A 160 10.43 -2.87 -1.95
CA PRO A 160 10.12 -3.86 -0.93
C PRO A 160 10.10 -5.28 -1.51
N ILE A 161 10.71 -6.21 -0.76
CA ILE A 161 10.57 -7.64 -0.96
C ILE A 161 9.25 -8.06 -0.31
N PHE A 162 8.32 -8.55 -1.12
CA PHE A 162 7.05 -9.08 -0.64
C PHE A 162 6.96 -10.54 -1.03
N ILE A 163 7.26 -11.42 -0.07
CA ILE A 163 7.02 -12.85 -0.22
C ILE A 163 5.75 -13.18 0.59
N PRO A 164 4.56 -13.19 -0.05
CA PRO A 164 3.33 -13.55 0.64
C PRO A 164 3.46 -14.94 1.24
N GLY A 165 3.03 -15.11 2.49
CA GLY A 165 3.11 -16.37 3.22
C GLY A 165 4.49 -16.71 3.81
N LEU A 166 5.60 -16.06 3.42
CA LEU A 166 6.91 -16.36 4.03
C LEU A 166 6.92 -16.01 5.52
N VAL A 167 6.32 -14.89 5.87
CA VAL A 167 6.25 -14.42 7.26
C VAL A 167 5.41 -15.36 8.13
N GLU A 168 4.28 -15.82 7.61
CA GLU A 168 3.40 -16.80 8.26
C GLU A 168 4.09 -18.17 8.38
N LEU A 169 4.79 -18.60 7.32
CA LEU A 169 5.60 -19.81 7.31
C LEU A 169 6.78 -19.69 8.31
N TRP A 170 7.40 -18.51 8.43
CA TRP A 170 8.51 -18.29 9.35
C TRP A 170 8.05 -18.32 10.81
N ALA A 171 6.90 -17.70 11.10
CA ALA A 171 6.24 -17.76 12.40
C ALA A 171 5.83 -19.19 12.76
N TYR A 172 5.45 -20.00 11.77
CA TYR A 172 5.14 -21.42 11.94
C TYR A 172 6.39 -22.28 12.20
N ILE A 173 7.49 -22.04 11.48
CA ILE A 173 8.74 -22.81 11.60
C ILE A 173 9.53 -22.45 12.87
N ARG A 174 9.51 -21.17 13.30
CA ARG A 174 10.16 -20.70 14.52
C ARG A 174 9.21 -19.88 15.38
N PRO A 175 8.31 -20.54 16.14
CA PRO A 175 7.49 -19.83 17.12
C PRO A 175 8.40 -19.13 18.15
N GLY A 176 8.30 -17.81 18.24
CA GLY A 176 9.07 -16.96 19.16
C GLY A 176 10.28 -16.25 18.56
N ASP A 177 10.64 -16.50 17.30
CA ASP A 177 11.73 -15.80 16.60
C ASP A 177 11.14 -14.95 15.46
N SER A 178 11.36 -13.64 15.47
CA SER A 178 10.84 -12.77 14.41
C SER A 178 11.60 -13.07 13.11
N ALA A 179 10.89 -13.13 11.97
CA ALA A 179 11.53 -13.30 10.65
C ALA A 179 12.63 -12.25 10.42
N PHE A 180 12.44 -11.06 10.98
CA PHE A 180 13.42 -9.98 10.98
C PHE A 180 14.68 -10.30 11.80
N GLY A 181 14.55 -10.79 13.03
CA GLY A 181 15.67 -11.19 13.89
C GLY A 181 16.52 -12.29 13.24
N SER A 182 15.84 -13.28 12.64
CA SER A 182 16.48 -14.35 11.86
C SER A 182 17.19 -13.84 10.60
N MET A 183 16.65 -12.81 9.93
CA MET A 183 17.24 -12.22 8.72
C MET A 183 18.24 -11.10 8.99
N LYS A 184 18.45 -10.69 10.26
CA LYS A 184 19.40 -9.63 10.66
C LYS A 184 20.83 -9.83 10.12
N PRO A 185 21.41 -11.05 10.09
CA PRO A 185 22.73 -11.28 9.48
C PRO A 185 22.74 -11.07 7.96
N LEU A 186 21.66 -11.47 7.27
CA LEU A 186 21.49 -11.28 5.83
C LEU A 186 21.33 -9.78 5.50
N HIS A 187 20.56 -9.06 6.32
CA HIS A 187 20.38 -7.62 6.27
C HIS A 187 21.70 -6.84 6.46
N LYS A 188 22.55 -7.28 7.41
CA LYS A 188 23.87 -6.70 7.64
C LYS A 188 24.87 -7.04 6.52
N GLY A 189 24.69 -8.18 5.84
CA GLY A 189 25.52 -8.63 4.73
C GLY A 189 25.24 -7.94 3.39
N LEU A 190 23.98 -7.54 3.13
CA LEU A 190 23.54 -6.86 1.91
C LEU A 190 23.77 -5.33 1.97
N GLN A 191 24.96 -4.90 2.41
CA GLN A 191 25.30 -3.51 2.73
C GLN A 191 24.72 -2.45 1.76
N GLY A 192 23.95 -1.52 2.33
CA GLY A 192 23.34 -0.37 1.62
C GLY A 192 22.25 0.37 2.38
N ILE A 193 21.82 -0.10 3.57
CA ILE A 193 20.78 0.57 4.35
C ILE A 193 21.40 1.73 5.16
N PRO A 194 20.88 2.97 5.06
CA PRO A 194 21.34 4.08 5.88
C PRO A 194 21.10 3.78 7.37
N GLY A 195 22.15 3.93 8.19
CA GLY A 195 22.19 3.52 9.60
C GLY A 195 21.20 4.19 10.56
N LYS A 196 20.25 5.01 10.08
CA LYS A 196 19.25 5.70 10.89
C LYS A 196 17.98 4.89 11.18
N LEU A 197 17.70 3.83 10.40
CA LEU A 197 16.49 2.99 10.61
C LEU A 197 16.71 1.84 11.62
N LEU A 198 17.96 1.40 11.79
CA LEU A 198 18.33 0.32 12.71
C LEU A 198 18.01 0.63 14.19
N PRO A 199 18.32 1.83 14.72
CA PRO A 199 18.03 2.15 16.12
C PRO A 199 16.53 2.17 16.42
N ILE A 200 15.72 2.68 15.50
CA ILE A 200 14.26 2.74 15.65
C ILE A 200 13.68 1.32 15.66
N ALA A 201 14.11 0.45 14.72
CA ALA A 201 13.70 -0.95 14.69
C ALA A 201 14.10 -1.70 15.98
N GLU A 202 15.31 -1.48 16.49
CA GLU A 202 15.80 -2.11 17.73
C GLU A 202 15.08 -1.59 18.99
N THR A 203 14.76 -0.30 19.08
CA THR A 203 13.96 0.25 20.20
C THR A 203 12.53 -0.29 20.22
N TRP A 204 11.90 -0.52 19.05
CA TRP A 204 10.54 -1.06 18.99
C TRP A 204 10.48 -2.57 19.28
N GLU A 205 11.50 -3.34 18.90
CA GLU A 205 11.61 -4.78 19.23
C GLU A 205 11.78 -4.97 20.75
N SER A 206 12.47 -4.05 21.43
CA SER A 206 12.59 -4.07 22.90
C SER A 206 11.26 -3.81 23.64
N LEU A 207 10.27 -3.23 22.96
CA LEU A 207 8.92 -2.99 23.50
C LEU A 207 7.96 -4.18 23.26
N GLN A 208 8.37 -5.20 22.50
CA GLN A 208 7.55 -6.37 22.14
C GLN A 208 8.00 -7.68 22.80
N THR A 209 8.65 -7.63 23.97
CA THR A 209 9.05 -8.87 24.67
C THR A 209 7.86 -9.79 24.94
N PRO A 210 8.02 -11.12 24.78
CA PRO A 210 6.93 -12.09 24.76
C PRO A 210 6.52 -12.48 26.18
N HIS A 211 5.82 -11.60 26.88
CA HIS A 211 5.00 -11.97 28.03
C HIS A 211 3.78 -11.07 28.06
N ASP A 212 2.76 -11.47 27.30
CA ASP A 212 1.40 -11.59 27.84
C ASP A 212 0.54 -12.27 26.77
N ASN A 213 -0.05 -13.41 27.14
CA ASN A 213 -1.03 -14.16 26.36
C ASN A 213 -2.38 -13.40 26.34
N ALA A 214 -2.36 -12.11 25.99
CA ALA A 214 -3.55 -11.34 25.74
C ALA A 214 -4.03 -11.67 24.33
N ILE A 215 -5.18 -12.34 24.29
CA ILE A 215 -6.11 -12.47 23.17
C ILE A 215 -5.94 -11.27 22.22
N LEU A 216 -5.46 -11.56 21.02
CA LEU A 216 -5.23 -10.58 19.95
C LEU A 216 -6.51 -9.76 19.75
N ALA A 217 -6.46 -8.48 20.14
CA ALA A 217 -7.44 -7.51 19.71
C ALA A 217 -7.43 -7.46 18.18
N PRO A 218 -8.59 -7.47 17.50
CA PRO A 218 -8.68 -7.28 16.06
C PRO A 218 -8.25 -5.85 15.73
N GLY A 219 -6.96 -5.65 15.49
CA GLY A 219 -6.40 -4.31 15.24
C GLY A 219 -4.88 -4.22 15.32
N SER A 220 -4.20 -5.14 16.01
CA SER A 220 -2.73 -5.18 16.04
C SER A 220 -2.19 -6.25 15.08
N VAL A 221 -2.29 -5.99 13.78
CA VAL A 221 -1.51 -6.77 12.80
C VAL A 221 -0.02 -6.55 13.13
N PRO A 222 0.79 -7.60 13.30
CA PRO A 222 2.20 -7.42 13.58
C PRO A 222 2.83 -6.53 12.50
N THR A 223 3.42 -5.41 12.91
CA THR A 223 4.04 -4.45 11.99
C THR A 223 5.32 -5.05 11.42
N PHE A 224 5.20 -5.80 10.32
CA PHE A 224 6.33 -6.42 9.65
C PHE A 224 7.24 -5.36 9.02
N ILE A 225 8.52 -5.39 9.35
CA ILE A 225 9.55 -4.63 8.63
C ILE A 225 9.81 -5.39 7.34
N PHE A 226 9.27 -4.90 6.22
CA PHE A 226 9.56 -5.47 4.90
C PHE A 226 11.04 -5.22 4.56
N PRO A 227 11.81 -6.24 4.16
CA PRO A 227 13.14 -6.02 3.62
C PRO A 227 13.04 -5.20 2.33
N TYR A 228 13.90 -4.21 2.15
CA TYR A 228 14.03 -3.48 0.89
C TYR A 228 15.27 -3.93 0.15
N ILE A 229 15.18 -3.99 -1.18
CA ILE A 229 16.34 -4.08 -2.07
C ILE A 229 16.46 -2.74 -2.78
N ASN A 230 17.66 -2.16 -2.71
CA ASN A 230 17.98 -0.97 -3.48
C ASN A 230 18.21 -1.36 -4.93
N VAL A 231 17.34 -0.87 -5.80
CA VAL A 231 17.47 -0.99 -7.26
C VAL A 231 18.06 0.31 -7.76
N THR A 232 19.27 0.24 -8.30
CA THR A 232 19.97 1.41 -8.82
C THR A 232 19.96 1.38 -10.35
N ALA A 233 19.61 2.51 -10.97
CA ALA A 233 19.77 2.71 -12.41
C ALA A 233 20.50 4.01 -12.69
N LYS A 234 21.30 4.01 -13.75
CA LYS A 234 21.97 5.19 -14.28
C LYS A 234 21.57 5.38 -15.74
N CYS A 235 21.13 6.57 -16.09
CA CYS A 235 20.89 6.98 -17.47
C CYS A 235 21.74 8.22 -17.78
N SER A 236 22.26 8.28 -19.00
CA SER A 236 22.95 9.47 -19.52
C SER A 236 22.37 9.79 -20.87
N ILE A 237 21.92 11.04 -21.06
CA ILE A 237 21.35 11.52 -22.32
C ILE A 237 22.11 12.76 -22.78
N GLY A 238 22.39 12.83 -24.07
CA GLY A 238 22.95 14.04 -24.68
C GLY A 238 22.07 15.26 -24.42
N HIS A 239 22.69 16.34 -23.97
CA HIS A 239 22.04 17.59 -23.64
C HIS A 239 22.57 18.70 -24.54
N SER A 240 21.70 19.20 -25.40
CA SER A 240 21.88 20.49 -26.08
C SER A 240 21.08 21.53 -25.33
N ASP A 241 21.61 22.72 -25.13
CA ASP A 241 20.80 23.85 -24.64
C ASP A 241 19.80 24.23 -25.74
N TRP A 242 18.51 24.03 -25.49
CA TRP A 242 17.44 24.28 -26.46
C TRP A 242 17.06 25.75 -26.61
N GLY A 243 17.65 26.69 -25.88
CA GLY A 243 17.29 28.09 -26.13
C GLY A 243 17.59 29.12 -25.06
N HIS A 244 18.47 28.88 -24.09
CA HIS A 244 18.87 29.96 -23.19
C HIS A 244 19.51 31.14 -23.97
N LYS A 245 20.09 30.88 -25.15
CA LYS A 245 20.73 31.89 -26.00
C LYS A 245 19.93 32.31 -27.24
N ASN A 246 18.89 31.57 -27.63
CA ASN A 246 18.14 31.87 -28.85
C ASN A 246 16.62 31.66 -28.61
N PRO A 247 15.83 32.73 -28.47
CA PRO A 247 14.43 32.65 -28.04
C PRO A 247 13.52 31.92 -29.03
N GLU A 248 13.92 31.81 -30.30
CA GLU A 248 13.17 31.12 -31.35
C GLU A 248 13.05 29.59 -31.15
N TYR A 249 14.01 28.98 -30.45
CA TYR A 249 14.06 27.53 -30.23
C TYR A 249 13.70 27.09 -28.80
N ARG A 250 13.47 28.05 -27.89
CA ARG A 250 13.14 27.76 -26.49
C ARG A 250 11.81 27.01 -26.41
N PRO A 251 11.71 25.91 -25.64
CA PRO A 251 10.41 25.30 -25.36
C PRO A 251 9.47 26.35 -24.76
N ARG A 252 8.23 26.37 -25.23
CA ARG A 252 7.27 27.44 -24.93
C ARG A 252 7.08 27.58 -23.41
N ILE A 253 7.37 28.75 -22.87
CA ILE A 253 7.06 29.09 -21.47
C ILE A 253 5.54 29.14 -21.35
N ARG A 254 4.97 28.45 -20.35
CA ARG A 254 3.50 28.33 -20.15
C ARG A 254 2.75 29.67 -20.04
N ASN A 255 3.44 30.81 -19.85
CA ASN A 255 2.83 32.07 -19.42
C ASN A 255 3.12 33.31 -20.29
N THR A 256 3.76 33.21 -21.45
CA THR A 256 4.16 34.41 -22.24
C THR A 256 3.44 34.57 -23.57
N VAL A 257 2.28 33.95 -23.75
CA VAL A 257 1.46 34.18 -24.95
C VAL A 257 0.34 35.14 -24.57
N GLU A 258 0.50 36.42 -24.91
CA GLU A 258 -0.61 37.38 -25.04
C GLU A 258 -1.50 37.05 -26.25
N ASP A 259 -1.12 36.07 -27.09
CA ASP A 259 -1.88 35.64 -28.28
C ASP A 259 -2.75 34.38 -28.09
N ALA A 260 -2.94 33.92 -26.85
CA ALA A 260 -4.14 33.17 -26.54
C ALA A 260 -4.95 34.10 -25.64
N ASP A 261 -6.01 34.69 -26.18
CA ASP A 261 -7.18 34.96 -25.35
C ASP A 261 -7.32 33.72 -24.45
N THR A 262 -7.13 33.88 -23.14
CA THR A 262 -7.70 32.96 -22.17
C THR A 262 -9.20 33.06 -22.39
N ASP A 263 -9.67 32.38 -23.43
CA ASP A 263 -11.06 32.14 -23.70
C ASP A 263 -11.59 31.54 -22.39
N ASP A 264 -12.72 32.06 -21.91
CA ASP A 264 -13.31 31.67 -20.62
C ASP A 264 -13.41 30.13 -20.48
N THR A 265 -13.41 29.42 -21.61
CA THR A 265 -13.31 27.97 -21.74
C THR A 265 -12.07 27.33 -21.08
N ASP A 266 -10.88 27.92 -21.12
CA ASP A 266 -9.67 27.33 -20.51
C ASP A 266 -9.58 27.56 -18.99
N MET A 267 -10.08 28.70 -18.49
CA MET A 267 -10.26 28.91 -17.05
C MET A 267 -11.31 27.97 -16.46
N ASN A 268 -12.43 27.78 -17.18
CA ASN A 268 -13.45 26.80 -16.79
C ASN A 268 -12.88 25.38 -16.74
N ARG A 269 -12.03 24.98 -17.70
CA ARG A 269 -11.38 23.66 -17.69
C ARG A 269 -10.45 23.44 -16.49
N MET A 270 -9.68 24.44 -16.08
CA MET A 270 -8.83 24.33 -14.89
C MET A 270 -9.66 24.25 -13.61
N SER A 271 -10.74 25.04 -13.51
CA SER A 271 -11.70 24.98 -12.41
C SER A 271 -12.41 23.62 -12.34
N ASP A 272 -12.83 23.08 -13.49
CA ASP A 272 -13.46 21.77 -13.59
C ASP A 272 -12.49 20.65 -13.19
N ALA A 273 -11.22 20.75 -13.60
CA ALA A 273 -10.18 19.80 -13.21
C ALA A 273 -9.93 19.83 -11.70
N GLN A 274 -9.81 21.01 -11.08
CA GLN A 274 -9.68 21.16 -9.63
C GLN A 274 -10.91 20.63 -8.89
N GLY A 275 -12.11 21.00 -9.35
CA GLY A 275 -13.36 20.52 -8.78
C GLY A 275 -13.50 18.99 -8.86
N SER A 276 -13.05 18.39 -9.97
CA SER A 276 -13.04 16.93 -10.12
C SER A 276 -12.05 16.26 -9.16
N GLY A 277 -10.89 16.88 -8.91
CA GLY A 277 -9.89 16.40 -7.95
C GLY A 277 -10.39 16.48 -6.51
N GLU A 278 -11.02 17.58 -6.13
CA GLU A 278 -11.65 17.76 -4.82
C GLU A 278 -12.80 16.78 -4.61
N ALA A 279 -13.65 16.57 -5.62
CA ALA A 279 -14.74 15.60 -5.57
C ALA A 279 -14.22 14.17 -5.37
N MET A 280 -13.13 13.77 -6.05
CA MET A 280 -12.51 12.47 -5.85
C MET A 280 -11.91 12.32 -4.45
N LYS A 281 -11.26 13.36 -3.92
CA LYS A 281 -10.72 13.36 -2.56
C LYS A 281 -11.82 13.19 -1.52
N GLN A 282 -12.91 13.96 -1.65
CA GLN A 282 -14.08 13.85 -0.79
C GLN A 282 -14.69 12.44 -0.87
N HIS A 283 -14.81 11.89 -2.08
CA HIS A 283 -15.32 10.53 -2.26
C HIS A 283 -14.44 9.48 -1.55
N ALA A 284 -13.12 9.62 -1.62
CA ALA A 284 -12.19 8.73 -0.90
C ALA A 284 -12.31 8.85 0.63
N GLU A 285 -12.50 10.07 1.14
CA GLU A 285 -12.74 10.31 2.57
C GLU A 285 -14.07 9.70 3.04
N ASP A 286 -15.13 9.85 2.24
CA ASP A 286 -16.44 9.25 2.53
C ASP A 286 -16.39 7.72 2.50
N MET A 287 -15.65 7.12 1.55
CA MET A 287 -15.43 5.66 1.53
C MET A 287 -14.73 5.18 2.81
N LYS A 288 -13.71 5.91 3.28
CA LYS A 288 -13.01 5.58 4.53
C LYS A 288 -13.94 5.71 5.74
N SER A 289 -14.79 6.73 5.75
CA SER A 289 -15.81 6.93 6.79
C SER A 289 -16.86 5.80 6.81
N GLU A 290 -17.33 5.37 5.63
CA GLU A 290 -18.25 4.22 5.52
C GLU A 290 -17.59 2.92 6.02
N GLN A 291 -16.33 2.66 5.65
CA GLN A 291 -15.59 1.51 6.15
C GLN A 291 -15.43 1.51 7.67
N GLY A 292 -15.12 2.67 8.26
CA GLY A 292 -15.02 2.83 9.72
C GLY A 292 -16.35 2.53 10.42
N THR A 293 -17.43 3.19 9.99
CA THR A 293 -18.77 2.97 10.57
C THR A 293 -19.30 1.55 10.36
N CYS A 294 -18.92 0.88 9.26
CA CYS A 294 -19.22 -0.53 9.05
C CYS A 294 -18.50 -1.45 10.06
N ALA A 295 -17.22 -1.19 10.33
CA ALA A 295 -16.47 -1.94 11.33
C ALA A 295 -17.08 -1.78 12.73
N ASP A 296 -17.45 -0.54 13.09
CA ASP A 296 -18.14 -0.24 14.36
C ASP A 296 -19.49 -0.97 14.46
N TRP A 297 -20.30 -0.93 13.38
CA TRP A 297 -21.57 -1.65 13.34
C TRP A 297 -21.39 -3.16 13.53
N ARG A 298 -20.40 -3.77 12.85
CA ARG A 298 -20.08 -5.20 13.04
C ARG A 298 -19.65 -5.52 14.47
N SER A 299 -18.87 -4.64 15.12
CA SER A 299 -18.52 -4.80 16.54
C SER A 299 -19.78 -4.80 17.41
N THR A 300 -20.69 -3.84 17.22
CA THR A 300 -21.95 -3.78 18.00
C THR A 300 -22.88 -4.97 17.75
N GLN A 301 -22.84 -5.59 16.56
CA GLN A 301 -23.57 -6.83 16.30
C GLN A 301 -23.01 -8.00 17.12
N GLN A 302 -21.69 -8.11 17.24
CA GLN A 302 -21.05 -9.13 18.10
C GLN A 302 -21.43 -8.92 19.57
N ASP A 303 -21.45 -7.67 20.04
CA ASP A 303 -21.89 -7.33 21.40
C ASP A 303 -23.36 -7.70 21.64
N LEU A 304 -24.24 -7.48 20.65
CA LEU A 304 -25.64 -7.87 20.72
C LEU A 304 -25.81 -9.39 20.80
N VAL A 305 -25.05 -10.15 20.01
CA VAL A 305 -25.07 -11.62 20.04
C VAL A 305 -24.59 -12.12 21.41
N ALA A 306 -23.48 -11.58 21.93
CA ALA A 306 -22.98 -11.93 23.26
C ALA A 306 -23.97 -11.57 24.38
N ALA A 307 -24.61 -10.41 24.32
CA ALA A 307 -25.65 -10.01 25.28
C ALA A 307 -26.88 -10.94 25.21
N GLN A 308 -27.27 -11.36 24.01
CA GLN A 308 -28.37 -12.31 23.81
C GLN A 308 -28.03 -13.70 24.36
N GLU A 309 -26.81 -14.19 24.14
CA GLU A 309 -26.34 -15.45 24.71
C GLU A 309 -26.34 -15.42 26.24
N ASN A 310 -25.83 -14.33 26.84
CA ASN A 310 -25.85 -14.15 28.30
C ASN A 310 -27.29 -14.12 28.84
N PHE A 311 -28.19 -13.39 28.18
CA PHE A 311 -29.61 -13.37 28.54
C PHE A 311 -30.23 -14.77 28.50
N ASN A 312 -30.00 -15.52 27.43
CA ASN A 312 -30.51 -16.88 27.27
C ASN A 312 -29.97 -17.83 28.36
N GLN A 313 -28.68 -17.72 28.71
CA GLN A 313 -28.08 -18.52 29.79
C GLN A 313 -28.67 -18.21 31.16
N VAL A 314 -28.88 -16.93 31.48
CA VAL A 314 -29.47 -16.49 32.76
C VAL A 314 -30.95 -16.85 32.86
N ASP A 315 -31.70 -16.74 31.76
CA ASP A 315 -33.14 -17.08 31.74
C ASP A 315 -33.38 -18.59 31.84
N ALA A 316 -32.54 -19.40 31.17
CA ALA A 316 -32.59 -20.86 31.26
C ALA A 316 -32.19 -21.42 32.64
N ASN A 317 -31.48 -20.63 33.47
CA ASN A 317 -31.06 -21.06 34.80
C ASN A 317 -32.22 -20.93 35.81
N PRO A 318 -32.72 -22.05 36.38
CA PRO A 318 -33.82 -22.01 37.35
C PRO A 318 -33.41 -21.37 38.69
N ASN A 319 -32.11 -21.31 38.99
CA ASN A 319 -31.57 -20.71 40.20
C ASN A 319 -31.19 -19.23 40.03
N ALA A 320 -31.36 -18.65 38.83
CA ALA A 320 -31.08 -17.25 38.62
C ALA A 320 -32.06 -16.36 39.39
N SER A 321 -31.52 -15.42 40.16
CA SER A 321 -32.30 -14.42 40.89
C SER A 321 -33.04 -13.47 39.93
N VAL A 322 -34.13 -12.85 40.41
CA VAL A 322 -34.87 -11.83 39.66
C VAL A 322 -33.95 -10.66 39.24
N SER A 323 -33.04 -10.25 40.12
CA SER A 323 -32.06 -9.19 39.82
C SER A 323 -31.09 -9.59 38.71
N GLN A 324 -30.62 -10.84 38.66
CA GLN A 324 -29.74 -11.29 37.57
C GLN A 324 -30.45 -11.27 36.23
N ARG A 325 -31.71 -11.73 36.17
CA ARG A 325 -32.53 -11.67 34.95
C ARG A 325 -32.77 -10.22 34.50
N GLN A 326 -33.02 -9.32 35.45
CA GLN A 326 -33.19 -7.90 35.15
C GLN A 326 -31.91 -7.25 34.60
N ILE A 327 -30.74 -7.56 35.17
CA ILE A 327 -29.44 -7.07 34.68
C ILE A 327 -29.17 -7.58 33.27
N ALA A 328 -29.34 -8.88 33.02
CA ALA A 328 -29.13 -9.46 31.70
C ALA A 328 -30.06 -8.84 30.65
N ARG A 329 -31.32 -8.56 31.01
CA ARG A 329 -32.26 -7.85 30.12
C ARG A 329 -31.84 -6.41 29.84
N GLN A 330 -31.38 -5.67 30.86
CA GLN A 330 -30.86 -4.31 30.67
C GLN A 330 -29.63 -4.29 29.76
N GLN A 331 -28.73 -5.27 29.88
CA GLN A 331 -27.58 -5.42 28.98
C GLN A 331 -28.01 -5.70 27.53
N LEU A 332 -28.97 -6.59 27.34
CA LEU A 332 -29.53 -6.87 26.01
C LEU A 332 -30.17 -5.63 25.38
N ASP A 333 -30.97 -4.89 26.16
CA ASP A 333 -31.61 -3.66 25.69
C ASP A 333 -30.57 -2.57 25.35
N ALA A 334 -29.50 -2.45 26.15
CA ALA A 334 -28.40 -1.51 25.89
C ALA A 334 -27.60 -1.87 24.63
N ALA A 335 -27.28 -3.16 24.43
CA ALA A 335 -26.60 -3.64 23.22
C ALA A 335 -27.47 -3.43 21.98
N ALA A 336 -28.78 -3.71 22.07
CA ALA A 336 -29.73 -3.50 20.98
C ALA A 336 -29.87 -2.01 20.60
N ASN A 337 -29.83 -1.10 21.57
CA ASN A 337 -29.83 0.35 21.29
C ASN A 337 -28.51 0.80 20.65
N SER A 338 -27.38 0.23 21.07
CA SER A 338 -26.06 0.53 20.51
C SER A 338 -25.93 0.06 19.06
N GLU A 339 -26.41 -1.14 18.74
CA GLU A 339 -26.46 -1.65 17.36
C GLU A 339 -27.32 -0.75 16.46
N ARG A 340 -28.51 -0.32 16.92
CA ARG A 340 -29.36 0.59 16.13
C ARG A 340 -28.68 1.93 15.86
N ALA A 341 -27.96 2.47 16.84
CA ALA A 341 -27.22 3.71 16.70
C ALA A 341 -26.06 3.58 15.69
N ALA A 342 -25.25 2.52 15.80
CA ALA A 342 -24.17 2.25 14.86
C ALA A 342 -24.68 1.98 13.44
N ARG A 343 -25.78 1.24 13.30
CA ARG A 343 -26.45 1.02 12.01
C ARG A 343 -26.92 2.33 11.37
N ALA A 344 -27.48 3.25 12.16
CA ALA A 344 -27.91 4.56 11.66
C ALA A 344 -26.71 5.40 11.19
N GLN A 345 -25.58 5.35 11.90
CA GLN A 345 -24.34 6.01 11.48
C GLN A 345 -23.80 5.44 10.17
N TYR A 346 -23.75 4.11 10.04
CA TYR A 346 -23.37 3.43 8.80
C TYR A 346 -24.27 3.86 7.63
N GLN A 347 -25.60 3.88 7.82
CA GLN A 347 -26.52 4.33 6.78
C GLN A 347 -26.28 5.80 6.37
N GLY A 348 -25.96 6.66 7.33
CA GLY A 348 -25.56 8.05 7.07
C GLY A 348 -24.31 8.13 6.20
N ALA A 349 -23.24 7.42 6.58
CA ALA A 349 -21.99 7.38 5.84
C ALA A 349 -22.16 6.78 4.43
N HIS A 350 -22.94 5.70 4.31
CA HIS A 350 -23.26 5.07 3.02
C HIS A 350 -23.99 6.03 2.07
N ASN A 351 -24.99 6.76 2.56
CA ASN A 351 -25.71 7.75 1.76
C ASN A 351 -24.80 8.92 1.34
N GLN A 352 -23.91 9.36 2.22
CA GLN A 352 -22.91 10.39 1.91
C GLN A 352 -21.96 9.91 0.81
N ARG A 353 -21.45 8.67 0.90
CA ARG A 353 -20.61 8.07 -0.14
C ARG A 353 -21.36 7.91 -1.48
N ILE A 354 -22.64 7.55 -1.48
CA ILE A 354 -23.47 7.53 -2.71
C ILE A 354 -23.54 8.95 -3.31
N SER A 355 -23.76 9.97 -2.48
CA SER A 355 -23.85 11.36 -2.95
C SER A 355 -22.53 11.85 -3.54
N SER A 356 -21.38 11.56 -2.89
CA SER A 356 -20.08 11.92 -3.45
C SER A 356 -19.71 11.11 -4.69
N GLN A 357 -20.13 9.84 -4.76
CA GLN A 357 -20.02 9.04 -6.00
C GLN A 357 -20.76 9.73 -7.15
N GLN A 358 -22.03 10.10 -6.95
CA GLN A 358 -22.82 10.79 -7.97
C GLN A 358 -22.18 12.11 -8.40
N ASN A 359 -21.59 12.85 -7.45
CA ASN A 359 -20.88 14.09 -7.76
C ASN A 359 -19.64 13.82 -8.64
N VAL A 360 -18.84 12.80 -8.32
CA VAL A 360 -17.70 12.40 -9.16
C VAL A 360 -18.19 11.94 -10.55
N GLU A 361 -19.26 11.16 -10.63
CA GLU A 361 -19.82 10.69 -11.90
C GLU A 361 -20.33 11.86 -12.75
N HIS A 362 -20.95 12.87 -12.13
CA HIS A 362 -21.40 14.09 -12.77
C HIS A 362 -20.21 14.93 -13.29
N MET A 363 -19.20 15.17 -12.45
CA MET A 363 -18.04 15.98 -12.79
C MET A 363 -17.13 15.32 -13.84
N THR A 364 -16.99 14.00 -13.79
CA THR A 364 -16.05 13.27 -14.67
C THR A 364 -16.71 12.66 -15.90
N GLY A 365 -18.04 12.56 -15.93
CA GLY A 365 -18.80 11.83 -16.95
C GLY A 365 -18.54 10.31 -16.96
N LYS A 366 -17.85 9.79 -15.95
CA LYS A 366 -17.50 8.37 -15.84
C LYS A 366 -18.22 7.73 -14.67
N LYS A 367 -18.76 6.54 -14.89
CA LYS A 367 -19.37 5.74 -13.83
C LYS A 367 -18.28 5.22 -12.88
N VAL A 368 -18.44 5.43 -11.59
CA VAL A 368 -17.51 4.97 -10.55
C VAL A 368 -18.22 3.91 -9.72
N SER A 369 -18.07 2.63 -10.08
CA SER A 369 -18.67 1.55 -9.32
C SER A 369 -17.77 1.14 -8.16
N TYR A 370 -18.23 1.35 -6.94
CA TYR A 370 -17.67 0.75 -5.74
C TYR A 370 -18.72 -0.15 -5.11
N GLU A 371 -18.42 -1.43 -4.98
CA GLU A 371 -19.29 -2.41 -4.33
C GLU A 371 -18.63 -2.79 -3.01
N PHE A 372 -19.24 -2.33 -1.92
CA PHE A 372 -18.84 -2.66 -0.56
C PHE A 372 -20.06 -3.18 0.16
N ASP A 373 -19.96 -4.42 0.62
CA ASP A 373 -21.02 -5.06 1.39
C ASP A 373 -20.58 -5.19 2.85
N CYS A 374 -21.34 -4.53 3.72
CA CYS A 374 -21.15 -4.60 5.16
C CYS A 374 -21.91 -5.80 5.79
N ARG A 375 -22.76 -6.49 5.02
CA ARG A 375 -23.56 -7.62 5.50
C ARG A 375 -22.74 -8.86 5.83
#